data_AF-A0A3C1Z4H7-F1
#
_entry.id   AF-A0A3C1Z4H7-F1
#
_cell.length_a   1.000
_cell.length_b   1.000
_cell.length_c   1.000
_cell.angle_alpha   90.00
_cell.angle_beta   90.00
_cell.angle_gamma   90.00
#
_symmetry.space_group_name_H-M   'P 1'
#
loop_
_entity.id
_entity.type
_entity.pdbx_description
1 polymer ?
#
loop_
_entity_poly.entity_id
_entity_poly.type
_entity_poly.pdbx_seq_one_letter_code
_entity_poly.pdbx_strand_id
1 'polypeptide(L)'
;MESGARVRLNTFNGSSIAPPDCKGPENYWLLIGHVGTIVSFNAELNRYLVQFEKSVHVFGLHCHNPEPNSLYILGKDLVLIEGESNA
;
A
#
# COMPACT_ATOMS: atom_id res chain seq x y z
N MET A 1 2.55 -4.76 -13.06
CA MET A 1 1.40 -3.87 -12.79
C MET A 1 1.75 -2.48 -13.28
N GLU A 2 0.77 -1.69 -13.71
CA GLU A 2 0.97 -0.36 -14.31
C GLU A 2 0.36 0.76 -13.46
N SER A 3 0.74 2.01 -13.74
CA SER A 3 0.13 3.19 -13.11
C SER A 3 -1.37 3.25 -13.43
N GLY A 4 -2.18 3.66 -12.45
CA GLY A 4 -3.64 3.69 -12.55
C GLY A 4 -4.31 2.36 -12.17
N ALA A 5 -3.58 1.25 -12.09
CA ALA A 5 -4.16 -0.02 -11.65
C ALA A 5 -4.58 0.03 -10.17
N ARG A 6 -5.79 -0.48 -9.88
CA ARG A 6 -6.27 -0.66 -8.50
C ARG A 6 -5.71 -1.94 -7.91
N VAL A 7 -5.22 -1.84 -6.68
CA VAL A 7 -4.56 -2.94 -5.97
C VAL A 7 -5.03 -3.00 -4.52
N ARG A 8 -5.07 -4.20 -3.96
CA ARG A 8 -5.27 -4.44 -2.53
C ARG A 8 -3.94 -4.82 -1.91
N LEU A 9 -3.62 -4.23 -0.76
CA LEU A 9 -2.48 -4.68 0.05
C LEU A 9 -2.82 -6.02 0.71
N ASN A 10 -2.07 -7.08 0.43
CA ASN A 10 -2.31 -8.40 1.00
C ASN A 10 -1.34 -8.74 2.13
N THR A 11 -0.10 -8.32 2.00
CA THR A 11 0.96 -8.40 3.01
C THR A 11 1.75 -7.10 3.01
N PHE A 12 2.61 -6.86 4.00
CA PHE A 12 3.55 -5.74 3.96
C PHE A 12 4.94 -6.25 4.32
N ASN A 13 5.91 -5.97 3.44
CA ASN A 13 7.27 -6.52 3.50
C ASN A 13 7.28 -8.05 3.61
N GLY A 14 6.34 -8.72 2.94
CA GLY A 14 6.22 -10.19 2.92
C GLY A 14 5.59 -10.83 4.17
N SER A 15 5.05 -10.06 5.10
CA SER A 15 4.36 -10.57 6.30
C SER A 15 2.94 -10.01 6.41
N SER A 16 2.02 -10.79 6.96
CA SER A 16 0.67 -10.33 7.33
C SER A 16 0.60 -9.71 8.74
N ILE A 17 1.67 -9.82 9.52
CA ILE A 17 1.74 -9.38 10.92
C ILE A 17 2.94 -8.46 11.11
N ALA A 18 2.74 -7.36 11.83
CA ALA A 18 3.81 -6.46 12.21
C ALA A 18 4.79 -7.12 13.20
N PRO A 19 6.09 -6.77 13.16
CA PRO A 19 7.03 -7.13 14.19
C PRO A 19 6.59 -6.64 15.59
N PRO A 20 6.93 -7.34 16.68
CA PRO A 20 6.51 -6.97 18.04
C PRO A 20 6.98 -5.58 18.49
N ASP A 21 8.08 -5.09 17.92
CA ASP A 21 8.71 -3.80 18.22
C ASP A 21 8.30 -2.67 17.26
N CYS A 22 7.34 -2.95 16.37
CA CYS A 22 6.84 -1.96 15.42
C CYS A 22 6.15 -0.80 16.14
N LYS A 23 6.62 0.42 15.87
CA LYS A 23 6.05 1.64 16.45
C LYS A 23 4.75 2.00 15.76
N GLY A 24 3.78 2.49 16.52
CA GLY A 24 2.44 2.86 16.03
C GLY A 24 2.45 3.66 14.72
N PRO A 25 3.17 4.80 14.63
CA PRO A 25 3.20 5.62 13.42
C PRO A 25 3.85 4.98 12.19
N GLU A 26 4.58 3.88 12.38
CA GLU A 26 5.27 3.12 11.34
C GLU A 26 4.60 1.76 11.08
N ASN A 27 3.47 1.48 11.75
CA ASN A 27 2.77 0.20 11.67
C ASN A 27 1.89 0.09 10.42
N TYR A 28 2.52 0.10 9.25
CA TYR A 28 1.85 0.05 7.95
C TYR A 28 1.12 -1.27 7.67
N TRP A 29 1.34 -2.32 8.48
CA TRP A 29 0.54 -3.55 8.43
C TRP A 29 -0.95 -3.30 8.68
N LEU A 30 -1.31 -2.19 9.36
CA LEU A 30 -2.70 -1.78 9.54
C LEU A 30 -3.43 -1.48 8.22
N LEU A 31 -2.70 -1.25 7.13
CA LEU A 31 -3.25 -1.02 5.80
C LEU A 31 -3.54 -2.32 5.03
N ILE A 32 -3.17 -3.49 5.56
CA ILE A 32 -3.50 -4.77 4.91
C ILE A 32 -5.02 -4.88 4.74
N GLY A 33 -5.44 -5.36 3.57
CA GLY A 33 -6.83 -5.42 3.14
C GLY A 33 -7.35 -4.13 2.49
N HIS A 34 -6.66 -2.99 2.66
CA HIS A 34 -7.08 -1.73 2.06
C HIS A 34 -6.69 -1.64 0.58
N VAL A 35 -7.51 -0.88 -0.14
CA VAL A 35 -7.36 -0.64 -1.58
C VAL A 35 -6.63 0.68 -1.82
N GLY A 36 -5.81 0.68 -2.86
CA GLY A 36 -5.18 1.87 -3.39
C GLY A 36 -4.96 1.77 -4.90
N THR A 37 -4.43 2.85 -5.46
CA THR A 37 -4.09 2.95 -6.87
C THR A 37 -2.58 3.06 -7.01
N ILE A 38 -2.00 2.35 -7.97
CA ILE A 38 -0.58 2.50 -8.31
C ILE A 38 -0.38 3.88 -8.94
N VAL A 39 0.50 4.69 -8.35
CA VAL A 39 0.92 5.98 -8.90
C VAL A 39 2.09 5.79 -9.85
N SER A 40 3.11 5.07 -9.42
CA SER A 40 4.35 4.84 -10.19
C SER A 40 5.09 3.60 -9.70
N PHE A 41 6.10 3.17 -10.47
CA PHE A 41 7.06 2.16 -10.05
C PHE A 41 8.43 2.82 -9.86
N ASN A 42 9.05 2.58 -8.70
CA ASN A 42 10.41 3.00 -8.41
C ASN A 42 11.35 1.80 -8.58
N ALA A 43 12.19 1.85 -9.61
CA ALA A 43 13.11 0.78 -9.96
C ALA A 43 14.26 0.60 -8.95
N GLU A 44 14.73 1.69 -8.34
CA GLU A 44 15.81 1.65 -7.34
C GLU A 44 15.37 0.94 -6.05
N LEU A 45 14.13 1.19 -5.62
CA LEU A 45 13.53 0.54 -4.46
C LEU A 45 12.90 -0.82 -4.78
N ASN A 46 12.74 -1.13 -6.07
CA ASN A 46 11.95 -2.25 -6.59
C ASN A 46 10.55 -2.32 -5.95
N ARG A 47 9.86 -1.17 -5.91
CA ARG A 47 8.57 -0.99 -5.22
C ARG A 47 7.63 -0.12 -6.03
N TYR A 48 6.34 -0.38 -5.88
CA TYR A 48 5.28 0.45 -6.41
C TYR A 48 4.90 1.51 -5.38
N LEU A 49 4.78 2.77 -5.79
CA LEU A 49 4.14 3.79 -4.98
C LEU A 49 2.63 3.61 -5.11
N VAL A 50 1.98 3.24 -4.01
CA VAL A 50 0.53 3.00 -3.96
C VAL A 50 -0.11 4.10 -3.12
N GLN A 51 -1.06 4.83 -3.69
CA GLN A 51 -1.88 5.81 -2.98
C GLN A 51 -3.16 5.13 -2.50
N PHE A 52 -3.34 5.03 -1.19
CA PHE A 52 -4.50 4.38 -0.59
C PHE A 52 -5.74 5.28 -0.63
N GLU A 53 -6.91 4.68 -0.87
CA GLU A 53 -8.20 5.39 -0.88
C GLU A 53 -8.55 5.95 0.51
N LYS A 54 -8.16 5.22 1.57
CA LYS A 54 -8.31 5.66 2.95
C LYS A 54 -7.06 6.39 3.42
N SER A 55 -7.24 7.52 4.10
CA SER A 55 -6.10 8.26 4.64
C SER A 55 -5.33 7.44 5.67
N VAL A 56 -4.01 7.38 5.52
CA VAL A 56 -3.12 6.65 6.44
C VAL A 56 -3.11 7.29 7.84
N HIS A 57 -3.39 8.59 7.92
CA HIS A 57 -3.47 9.32 9.19
C HIS A 57 -4.64 8.89 10.07
N VAL A 58 -5.71 8.30 9.50
CA VAL A 58 -6.82 7.72 10.28
C VAL A 58 -6.34 6.54 11.15
N PHE A 59 -5.21 5.93 10.77
CA PHE A 59 -4.56 4.86 11.53
C PHE A 59 -3.42 5.36 12.42
N GLY A 60 -3.22 6.69 12.52
CA GLY A 60 -2.09 7.28 13.22
C GLY A 60 -0.75 7.11 12.51
N LEU A 61 -0.75 6.74 11.23
CA LEU A 61 0.46 6.46 10.45
C LEU A 61 1.06 7.74 9.86
N HIS A 62 2.37 7.74 9.72
CA HIS A 62 3.08 8.78 8.99
C HIS A 62 2.96 8.59 7.47
N CYS A 63 3.07 9.70 6.74
CA CYS A 63 3.25 9.71 5.29
C CYS A 63 4.36 10.70 5.00
N HIS A 64 5.55 10.19 4.68
CA HIS A 64 6.71 11.03 4.33
C HIS A 64 6.86 11.24 2.82
N ASN A 65 6.00 10.60 2.02
CA ASN A 65 6.01 10.72 0.57
C ASN A 65 5.34 12.04 0.13
N PRO A 66 5.79 12.64 -0.99
CA PRO A 66 5.15 13.83 -1.55
C PRO A 66 3.67 13.60 -1.88
N GLU A 67 3.33 12.42 -2.39
CA GLU A 67 1.96 12.03 -2.65
C GLU A 67 1.26 11.65 -1.32
N PRO A 68 0.12 12.27 -0.99
CA PRO A 68 -0.56 12.00 0.27
C PRO A 68 -1.10 10.56 0.30
N ASN A 69 -1.13 9.98 1.50
CA ASN A 69 -1.65 8.63 1.76
C ASN A 69 -0.98 7.54 0.90
N SER A 70 0.28 7.75 0.52
CA SER A 70 1.00 6.84 -0.35
C SER A 70 2.13 6.12 0.38
N LEU A 71 2.43 4.90 -0.04
CA LEU A 71 3.56 4.10 0.46
C LEU A 71 4.22 3.30 -0.65
N TYR A 72 5.52 3.04 -0.49
CA TYR A 72 6.27 2.14 -1.36
C TYR A 72 6.09 0.68 -0.95
N ILE A 73 5.42 -0.09 -1.79
CA ILE A 73 5.02 -1.48 -1.53
C ILE A 73 5.72 -2.44 -2.50
N LEU A 74 6.13 -3.61 -2.02
CA LEU A 74 6.67 -4.66 -2.89
C LEU A 74 5.58 -5.17 -3.83
N GLY A 75 5.94 -5.46 -5.08
CA GLY A 75 4.97 -5.99 -6.05
C GLY A 75 4.26 -7.27 -5.56
N LYS A 76 4.99 -8.18 -4.89
CA LYS A 76 4.45 -9.44 -4.35
C LYS A 76 3.45 -9.27 -3.19
N ASP A 77 3.44 -8.09 -2.57
CA ASP A 77 2.57 -7.75 -1.45
C ASP A 77 1.20 -7.21 -1.93
N LEU A 78 1.05 -6.98 -3.24
CA LEU A 78 -0.12 -6.40 -3.87
C LEU A 78 -0.88 -7.46 -4.68
N VAL A 79 -2.21 -7.32 -4.69
CA VAL A 79 -3.11 -8.09 -5.55
C VAL A 79 -3.87 -7.11 -6.43
N LEU A 80 -3.81 -7.29 -7.75
CA LEU A 80 -4.63 -6.52 -8.69
C LEU A 80 -6.12 -6.77 -8.39
N ILE A 81 -6.89 -5.69 -8.37
CA ILE A 81 -8.34 -5.76 -8.25
C ILE A 81 -8.88 -5.43 -9.63
N GLU A 82 -9.32 -6.45 -10.36
CA GLU A 82 -10.11 -6.20 -11.56
C GLU A 82 -11.46 -5.65 -11.12
N GLY A 83 -11.92 -4.58 -11.77
CA GLY A 83 -13.26 -4.08 -11.53
C GLY A 83 -14.24 -5.20 -11.84
N GLU A 84 -15.10 -5.56 -10.88
CA GLU A 84 -16.32 -6.27 -11.19
C GLU A 84 -17.02 -5.45 -12.28
N SER A 85 -16.97 -5.96 -13.51
CA SER A 85 -17.88 -5.49 -14.54
C SER A 85 -19.26 -5.80 -13.99
N ASN A 86 -19.99 -4.76 -13.58
CA ASN A 86 -21.39 -4.87 -13.23
C ASN A 86 -22.09 -5.54 -14.43
N ALA A 87 -22.45 -6.81 -14.26
CA ALA A 87 -23.37 -7.52 -15.14
C ALA A 87 -24.79 -6.97 -14.94
#